data_AF-A0A1M6DVW8-F1
#
_entry.id   AF-A0A1M6DVW8-F1
#
_cell.length_a   1.000
_cell.length_b   1.000
_cell.length_c   1.000
_cell.angle_alpha   90.00
_cell.angle_beta   90.00
_cell.angle_gamma   90.00
#
_symmetry.space_group_name_H-M   'P 1'
#
loop_
_entity.id
_entity.type
_entity.pdbx_description
1 polymer ?
#
loop_
_entity_poly.entity_id
_entity_poly.type
_entity_poly.pdbx_seq_one_letter_code
_entity_poly.pdbx_strand_id
1 'polypeptide(L)'
;MQIVAWFLGIFVYFSDSFSPLFVGTTMRGIADKARVSREKLSYIADSGAAPVSVLVPITGWAAYLSGLAIGIGSIATQEDAMRLFIHAIPLNFYAVFTVIFVGLIAAGIIKDFGPMKKAEDRAINEGKVLRDGANPLIGKELTEMEAYPGIKPRVFLNFILPVIMIMTIAMGTYFTMKSAKTMEAFLFVTIFMVISMYIQGIPFKEIMKTIDDGIKGAVPAVSILALAYSVNNISKTMGTADYIV
;
A
#
# COMPACT_ATOMS: atom_id res chain seq x y z
N MET A 1 -6.50 15.35 7.73
CA MET A 1 -5.32 14.56 7.32
C MET A 1 -5.61 13.06 7.32
N GLN A 2 -6.04 12.47 8.45
CA GLN A 2 -6.30 11.02 8.54
C GLN A 2 -7.34 10.54 7.51
N ILE A 3 -8.40 11.32 7.28
CA ILE A 3 -9.38 11.08 6.21
C ILE A 3 -8.72 11.04 4.81
N VAL A 4 -7.76 11.94 4.54
CA VAL A 4 -7.04 11.97 3.26
C VAL A 4 -6.17 10.73 3.10
N ALA A 5 -5.50 10.27 4.16
CA ALA A 5 -4.73 9.03 4.13
C ALA A 5 -5.63 7.81 3.88
N TRP A 6 -6.80 7.77 4.52
CA TRP A 6 -7.79 6.70 4.33
C TRP A 6 -8.36 6.70 2.90
N PHE A 7 -8.77 7.86 2.37
CA PHE A 7 -9.21 7.98 0.98
C PHE A 7 -8.10 7.61 -0.01
N LEU A 8 -6.86 8.00 0.26
CA LEU A 8 -5.72 7.65 -0.58
C LEU A 8 -5.48 6.13 -0.60
N GLY A 9 -5.61 5.46 0.56
CA GLY A 9 -5.54 4.00 0.65
C GLY A 9 -6.64 3.32 -0.16
N ILE A 10 -7.89 3.78 -0.01
CA ILE A 10 -9.02 3.27 -0.80
C ILE A 10 -8.81 3.49 -2.29
N PHE A 11 -8.21 4.62 -2.69
CA PHE A 11 -8.01 4.95 -4.09
C PHE A 11 -6.86 4.18 -4.73
N VAL A 12 -5.78 3.91 -3.99
CA VAL A 12 -4.59 3.19 -4.46
C VAL A 12 -4.69 1.71 -4.08
N TYR A 13 -5.79 1.03 -4.42
CA TYR A 13 -6.07 -0.34 -3.94
C TYR A 13 -5.48 -1.48 -4.80
N PHE A 14 -4.76 -1.17 -5.88
CA PHE A 14 -4.31 -2.18 -6.85
C PHE A 14 -3.28 -3.17 -6.32
N SER A 15 -2.53 -2.80 -5.29
CA SER A 15 -1.59 -3.68 -4.63
C SER A 15 -1.61 -3.40 -3.13
N ASP A 16 -1.89 -4.46 -2.38
CA ASP A 16 -1.87 -4.52 -0.91
C ASP A 16 -0.50 -4.18 -0.30
N SER A 17 0.57 -4.43 -1.03
CA SER A 17 1.95 -4.17 -0.60
C SER A 17 2.41 -2.77 -0.98
N PHE A 18 2.03 -2.29 -2.16
CA PHE A 18 2.40 -0.95 -2.62
C PHE A 18 1.57 0.15 -1.96
N SER A 19 0.27 -0.08 -1.75
CA SER A 19 -0.63 0.95 -1.22
C SER A 19 -0.20 1.47 0.16
N PRO A 20 0.13 0.62 1.16
CA PRO A 20 0.61 1.09 2.45
C PRO A 20 1.97 1.78 2.35
N LEU A 21 2.85 1.31 1.45
CA LEU A 21 4.14 1.96 1.19
C LEU A 21 3.93 3.36 0.63
N PHE A 22 3.04 3.50 -0.35
CA PHE A 22 2.72 4.77 -1.00
C PHE A 22 2.04 5.74 -0.04
N VAL A 23 0.93 5.34 0.60
CA VAL A 23 0.22 6.16 1.60
C VAL A 23 1.14 6.49 2.77
N GLY A 24 1.89 5.50 3.27
CA GLY A 24 2.79 5.63 4.40
C GLY A 24 3.97 6.56 4.15
N THR A 25 4.54 6.59 2.94
CA THR A 25 5.64 7.52 2.58
C THR A 25 5.13 8.93 2.29
N THR A 26 3.99 9.05 1.61
CA THR A 26 3.45 10.34 1.16
C THR A 26 2.77 11.11 2.27
N MET A 27 2.02 10.43 3.15
CA MET A 27 1.31 11.06 4.26
C MET A 27 2.19 11.29 5.48
N ARG A 28 3.39 10.70 5.55
CA ARG A 28 4.31 10.78 6.69
C ARG A 28 4.64 12.21 7.10
N GLY A 29 5.13 13.03 6.17
CA GLY A 29 5.54 14.41 6.50
C GLY A 29 4.36 15.27 6.97
N ILE A 30 3.14 14.97 6.51
CA ILE A 30 1.92 15.65 6.94
C ILE A 30 1.47 15.10 8.31
N ALA A 31 1.60 13.79 8.54
CA ALA A 31 1.25 13.12 9.78
C ALA A 31 2.18 13.50 10.94
N ASP A 32 3.48 13.59 10.68
CA ASP A 32 4.48 14.01 11.65
C ASP A 32 4.22 15.47 12.09
N LYS A 33 3.89 16.36 11.14
CA LYS A 33 3.47 17.74 11.45
C LYS A 33 2.16 17.83 12.22
N ALA A 34 1.24 16.90 11.95
CA ALA A 34 -0.04 16.78 12.66
C ALA A 34 0.07 16.01 13.99
N ARG A 35 1.27 15.62 14.42
CA ARG A 35 1.54 14.86 15.65
C ARG A 35 0.73 13.56 15.76
N VAL A 36 0.55 12.88 14.64
CA VAL A 36 -0.07 11.54 14.62
C VAL A 36 1.02 10.49 14.82
N SER A 37 0.75 9.50 15.66
CA SER A 37 1.67 8.40 15.92
C SER A 37 1.91 7.58 14.65
N ARG A 38 3.14 7.06 14.48
CA ARG A 38 3.46 6.25 13.30
C ARG A 38 2.67 4.95 13.26
N GLU A 39 2.36 4.41 14.43
CA GLU A 39 1.52 3.23 14.61
C GLU A 39 0.10 3.45 14.04
N LYS A 40 -0.50 4.63 14.28
CA LYS A 40 -1.81 4.96 13.73
C LYS A 40 -1.78 5.20 12.23
N LEU A 41 -0.75 5.88 11.72
CA LEU A 41 -0.59 6.05 10.28
C LEU A 41 -0.42 4.70 9.58
N SER A 42 0.40 3.79 10.12
CA SER A 42 0.55 2.44 9.56
C SER A 42 -0.75 1.66 9.60
N TYR A 43 -1.53 1.79 10.68
CA TYR A 43 -2.83 1.14 10.79
C TYR A 43 -3.83 1.63 9.74
N ILE A 44 -3.93 2.95 9.52
CA ILE A 44 -4.80 3.54 8.50
C ILE A 44 -4.35 3.12 7.09
N ALA A 45 -3.03 3.14 6.84
CA ALA A 45 -2.46 2.79 5.54
C ALA A 45 -2.68 1.31 5.18
N ASP A 46 -2.44 0.39 6.13
CA ASP A 46 -2.63 -1.05 5.94
C ASP A 46 -4.12 -1.42 5.79
N SER A 47 -4.96 -0.88 6.68
CA SER A 47 -6.41 -1.14 6.68
C SER A 47 -7.14 -0.54 5.47
N GLY A 48 -6.58 0.51 4.86
CA GLY A 48 -7.08 1.08 3.61
C GLY A 48 -6.58 0.35 2.36
N ALA A 49 -5.58 -0.52 2.49
CA ALA A 49 -4.97 -1.24 1.38
C ALA A 49 -5.52 -2.66 1.25
N ALA A 50 -5.06 -3.58 2.11
CA ALA A 50 -5.35 -5.02 1.97
C ALA A 50 -6.86 -5.34 2.05
N PRO A 51 -7.64 -4.77 2.99
CA PRO A 51 -9.09 -4.93 3.02
C PRO A 51 -9.80 -4.41 1.76
N VAL A 52 -9.35 -3.28 1.21
CA VAL A 52 -9.98 -2.71 0.01
C VAL A 52 -9.65 -3.55 -1.22
N SER A 53 -8.43 -4.08 -1.33
CA SER A 53 -8.01 -4.94 -2.45
C SER A 53 -8.87 -6.19 -2.61
N VAL A 54 -9.44 -6.73 -1.53
CA VAL A 54 -10.33 -7.90 -1.56
C VAL A 54 -11.81 -7.54 -1.72
N LEU A 55 -12.18 -6.26 -1.60
CA LEU A 55 -13.55 -5.78 -1.83
C LEU A 55 -13.78 -5.29 -3.25
N VAL A 56 -12.72 -4.91 -3.98
CA VAL A 56 -12.84 -4.38 -5.33
C VAL A 56 -12.58 -5.50 -6.37
N PRO A 57 -13.48 -5.70 -7.35
CA PRO A 57 -13.36 -6.79 -8.33
C PRO A 57 -12.25 -6.58 -9.38
N ILE A 58 -11.73 -5.36 -9.51
CA ILE A 58 -10.67 -5.03 -10.47
C ILE A 58 -9.32 -4.97 -9.73
N THR A 59 -8.91 -6.11 -9.17
CA THR A 59 -7.64 -6.23 -8.42
C THR A 59 -6.91 -7.52 -8.73
N GLY A 60 -5.61 -7.55 -8.42
CA GLY A 60 -4.82 -8.79 -8.45
C GLY A 60 -5.41 -9.88 -7.55
N TRP A 61 -6.02 -9.50 -6.42
CA TRP A 61 -6.70 -10.41 -5.50
C TRP A 61 -7.95 -11.03 -6.09
N ALA A 62 -8.78 -10.28 -6.80
CA ALA A 62 -9.95 -10.82 -7.48
C ALA A 62 -9.57 -11.85 -8.54
N ALA A 63 -8.53 -11.56 -9.34
CA ALA A 63 -8.00 -12.50 -10.33
C ALA A 63 -7.41 -13.76 -9.69
N TYR A 64 -6.64 -13.60 -8.61
CA TYR A 64 -6.06 -14.70 -7.85
C TYR A 64 -7.13 -15.62 -7.25
N LEU A 65 -8.10 -15.06 -6.55
CA LEU A 65 -9.20 -15.82 -5.93
C LEU A 65 -10.08 -16.52 -6.97
N SER A 66 -10.34 -15.85 -8.10
CA SER A 66 -11.05 -16.46 -9.22
C SER A 66 -10.27 -17.64 -9.80
N GLY A 67 -8.96 -17.50 -10.00
CA GLY A 67 -8.09 -18.58 -10.47
C GLY A 67 -7.97 -19.73 -9.49
N LEU A 68 -7.93 -19.44 -8.19
CA LEU A 68 -7.93 -20.45 -7.13
C LEU A 68 -9.25 -21.23 -7.10
N ALA A 69 -10.39 -20.54 -7.21
CA ALA A 69 -11.71 -21.18 -7.27
C ALA A 69 -11.86 -22.12 -8.48
N ILE A 70 -11.21 -21.79 -9.60
CA ILE A 70 -11.10 -22.68 -10.76
C ILE A 70 -10.17 -23.86 -10.47
N GLY A 71 -8.99 -23.59 -9.89
CA GLY A 71 -7.97 -24.60 -9.60
C GLY A 71 -8.40 -25.66 -8.59
N ILE A 72 -9.28 -25.32 -7.64
CA ILE A 72 -9.87 -26.25 -6.66
C ILE A 72 -10.99 -27.11 -7.30
N GLY A 73 -11.45 -26.77 -8.51
CA GLY A 73 -12.53 -27.48 -9.20
C GLY A 73 -13.94 -27.07 -8.74
N SER A 74 -14.05 -26.09 -7.85
CA SER A 74 -15.33 -25.54 -7.40
C SER A 74 -16.12 -24.84 -8.51
N ILE A 75 -15.43 -24.28 -9.52
CA ILE A 75 -16.03 -23.55 -10.64
C ILE A 75 -15.26 -23.83 -11.94
N ALA A 76 -15.96 -24.05 -13.05
CA ALA A 76 -15.34 -24.38 -14.33
C ALA A 76 -14.99 -23.16 -15.21
N THR A 77 -15.70 -22.04 -15.04
CA THR A 77 -15.55 -20.86 -15.92
C THR A 77 -15.03 -19.62 -15.18
N GLN A 78 -14.23 -18.80 -15.86
CA GLN A 78 -13.75 -17.52 -15.34
C GLN A 78 -14.88 -16.56 -14.99
N GLU A 79 -15.99 -16.63 -15.73
CA GLU A 79 -17.15 -15.77 -15.53
C GLU A 79 -17.88 -16.14 -14.24
N ASP A 80 -18.09 -17.43 -13.98
CA ASP A 80 -18.71 -17.91 -12.76
C ASP A 80 -17.81 -17.65 -11.54
N ALA A 81 -16.48 -17.74 -11.70
CA ALA A 81 -15.53 -17.43 -10.64
C ALA A 81 -15.57 -15.95 -10.24
N MET A 82 -15.70 -15.06 -11.23
CA MET A 82 -15.89 -13.63 -11.00
C MET A 82 -17.26 -13.33 -10.36
N ARG A 83 -18.33 -14.02 -10.78
CA ARG A 83 -19.66 -13.89 -10.16
C ARG A 83 -19.65 -14.35 -8.70
N LEU A 84 -18.95 -15.44 -8.40
CA LEU A 84 -18.73 -15.91 -7.03
C LEU A 84 -17.98 -14.86 -6.22
N PHE A 85 -16.90 -14.30 -6.75
CA PHE A 85 -16.15 -13.23 -6.08
C PHE A 85 -17.07 -12.06 -5.73
N ILE A 86 -17.87 -11.57 -6.68
CA ILE A 86 -18.80 -10.45 -6.45
C ILE A 86 -19.82 -10.77 -5.37
N HIS A 87 -20.39 -11.99 -5.37
CA HIS A 87 -21.31 -12.43 -4.32
C HIS A 87 -20.64 -12.63 -2.96
N ALA A 88 -19.35 -12.92 -2.94
CA ALA A 88 -18.57 -13.10 -1.72
C ALA A 88 -18.10 -11.77 -1.09
N ILE A 89 -18.07 -10.66 -1.84
CA ILE A 89 -17.66 -9.33 -1.32
C ILE A 89 -18.40 -8.97 -0.02
N PRO A 90 -19.75 -9.03 0.06
CA PRO A 90 -20.47 -8.68 1.29
C PRO A 90 -20.26 -9.67 2.44
N LEU A 91 -19.88 -10.91 2.13
CA LEU A 91 -19.57 -11.94 3.12
C LEU A 91 -18.18 -11.77 3.73
N ASN A 92 -17.34 -10.90 3.15
CA ASN A 92 -16.04 -10.54 3.70
C ASN A 92 -16.19 -9.52 4.85
N PHE A 93 -16.84 -9.97 5.92
CA PHE A 93 -17.16 -9.15 7.09
C PHE A 93 -15.93 -8.47 7.68
N TYR A 94 -14.78 -9.16 7.71
CA TYR A 94 -13.53 -8.57 8.18
C TYR A 94 -13.13 -7.35 7.34
N ALA A 95 -13.10 -7.47 6.01
CA ALA A 95 -12.69 -6.39 5.14
C ALA A 95 -13.66 -5.19 5.23
N VAL A 96 -14.98 -5.48 5.18
CA VAL A 96 -16.01 -4.44 5.28
C VAL A 96 -15.94 -3.71 6.62
N PHE A 97 -15.90 -4.44 7.73
CA PHE A 97 -15.83 -3.82 9.06
C PHE A 97 -14.53 -3.08 9.27
N THR A 98 -13.39 -3.58 8.79
CA THR A 98 -12.10 -2.92 8.93
C THR A 98 -12.08 -1.57 8.21
N VAL A 99 -12.54 -1.52 6.95
CA VAL A 99 -12.59 -0.28 6.17
C VAL A 99 -13.50 0.76 6.83
N ILE A 100 -14.68 0.35 7.30
CA ILE A 100 -15.62 1.22 8.01
C ILE A 100 -15.00 1.71 9.31
N PHE A 101 -14.45 0.80 10.12
CA PHE A 101 -13.91 1.11 11.44
C PHE A 101 -12.74 2.09 11.36
N VAL A 102 -11.83 1.88 10.43
CA VAL A 102 -10.73 2.81 10.17
C VAL A 102 -11.24 4.15 9.64
N GLY A 103 -12.28 4.15 8.79
CA GLY A 103 -12.96 5.37 8.38
C GLY A 103 -13.55 6.15 9.55
N LEU A 104 -14.18 5.46 10.52
CA LEU A 104 -14.74 6.06 11.73
C LEU A 104 -13.66 6.62 12.68
N ILE A 105 -12.53 5.93 12.80
CA ILE A 105 -11.35 6.42 13.54
C ILE A 105 -10.78 7.66 12.84
N ALA A 106 -10.59 7.60 11.52
CA ALA A 106 -10.06 8.70 10.73
C ALA A 106 -10.97 9.94 10.74
N ALA A 107 -12.29 9.74 10.82
CA ALA A 107 -13.31 10.79 10.96
C ALA A 107 -13.43 11.35 12.39
N GLY A 108 -12.76 10.75 13.37
CA GLY A 108 -12.82 11.19 14.78
C GLY A 108 -14.11 10.84 15.51
N ILE A 109 -14.96 9.99 14.92
CA ILE A 109 -16.21 9.51 15.54
C ILE A 109 -15.88 8.48 16.62
N ILE A 110 -14.93 7.59 16.34
CA ILE A 110 -14.40 6.64 17.31
C ILE A 110 -13.08 7.18 17.83
N LYS A 111 -12.99 7.36 19.15
CA LYS A 111 -11.75 7.74 19.82
C LYS A 111 -10.78 6.57 19.87
N ASP A 112 -9.48 6.86 19.78
CA ASP A 112 -8.45 5.85 19.97
C ASP A 112 -8.57 5.19 21.34
N PHE A 113 -8.38 3.88 21.39
CA PHE A 113 -8.48 3.09 22.61
C PHE A 113 -7.30 2.14 22.76
N GLY A 114 -7.11 1.62 23.99
CA GLY A 114 -6.08 0.64 24.29
C GLY A 114 -4.64 1.14 24.01
N PRO A 115 -3.77 0.30 23.42
CA PRO A 115 -2.40 0.68 23.10
C PRO A 115 -2.29 1.85 22.11
N MET A 116 -3.24 1.97 21.17
CA MET A 116 -3.25 3.04 20.17
C MET A 116 -3.44 4.41 20.84
N LYS A 117 -4.32 4.48 21.85
CA LYS A 117 -4.51 5.70 22.64
C LYS A 117 -3.21 6.16 23.30
N LYS A 118 -2.45 5.24 23.90
CA LYS A 118 -1.14 5.56 24.52
C LYS A 118 -0.14 6.10 23.49
N ALA A 119 -0.13 5.53 22.28
CA ALA A 119 0.74 6.00 21.21
C ALA A 119 0.35 7.39 20.70
N GLU A 120 -0.95 7.67 20.58
CA GLU A 120 -1.45 9.00 20.22
C GLU A 120 -1.22 10.04 21.32
N ASP A 121 -1.49 9.69 22.59
CA ASP A 121 -1.22 10.57 23.74
C ASP A 121 0.27 10.93 23.80
N ARG A 122 1.17 9.98 23.54
CA ARG A 122 2.62 10.21 23.41
C ARG A 122 2.92 11.19 22.26
N ALA A 123 2.36 10.95 21.08
CA ALA A 123 2.61 11.81 19.92
C ALA A 123 2.10 13.24 20.13
N ILE A 124 0.93 13.41 20.75
CA ILE A 124 0.30 14.71 20.99
C ILE A 124 0.99 15.46 22.13
N ASN A 125 1.18 14.82 23.28
CA ASN A 125 1.65 15.47 24.52
C ASN A 125 3.18 15.63 24.55
N GLU A 126 3.93 14.62 24.08
CA GLU A 126 5.40 14.62 24.12
C GLU A 126 6.02 15.01 22.77
N GLY A 127 5.22 15.09 21.70
CA GLY A 127 5.72 15.31 20.34
C GLY A 127 6.46 14.11 19.74
N LYS A 128 6.49 12.97 20.44
CA LYS A 128 7.20 11.76 20.01
C LYS A 128 6.30 10.87 19.16
N VAL A 129 6.38 11.02 17.84
CA VAL A 129 5.64 10.20 16.88
C VAL A 129 6.08 8.73 16.86
N LEU A 130 7.29 8.44 17.35
CA LEU A 130 7.86 7.10 17.54
C LEU A 130 7.99 6.77 19.02
N ARG A 131 7.85 5.48 19.36
CA ARG A 131 8.19 4.99 20.69
C ARG A 131 9.69 5.03 20.91
N ASP A 132 10.12 5.28 22.14
CA ASP A 132 11.53 5.13 22.53
C ASP A 132 11.99 3.69 22.24
N GLY A 133 13.15 3.57 21.57
CA GLY A 133 13.70 2.28 21.11
C GLY A 133 13.00 1.64 19.91
N ALA A 134 12.08 2.34 19.22
CA ALA A 134 11.47 1.83 18.00
C ALA A 134 12.50 1.72 16.86
N ASN A 135 12.42 0.62 16.10
CA ASN A 135 13.24 0.41 14.91
C ASN A 135 12.31 0.26 13.69
N PRO A 136 12.07 1.33 12.92
CA PRO A 136 11.16 1.29 11.78
C PRO A 136 11.62 0.28 10.72
N LEU A 137 10.67 -0.47 10.16
CA LEU A 137 10.92 -1.41 9.06
C LEU A 137 11.29 -0.71 7.74
N ILE A 138 10.79 0.51 7.54
CA ILE A 138 11.14 1.33 6.38
C ILE A 138 12.49 1.97 6.64
N GLY A 139 13.43 1.79 5.70
CA GLY A 139 14.77 2.37 5.77
C GLY A 139 14.74 3.89 5.94
N LYS A 140 15.75 4.43 6.61
CA LYS A 140 15.88 5.88 6.85
C LYS A 140 15.92 6.67 5.54
N GLU A 141 16.46 6.04 4.51
CA GLU A 141 16.58 6.52 3.14
C GLU A 141 15.21 6.94 2.54
N LEU A 142 14.13 6.22 2.90
CA LEU A 142 12.76 6.56 2.49
C LEU A 142 12.04 7.50 3.47
N THR A 143 12.54 7.66 4.70
CA THR A 143 11.91 8.50 5.73
C THR A 143 12.50 9.91 5.80
N GLU A 144 13.77 10.07 5.46
CA GLU A 144 14.54 11.32 5.57
C GLU A 144 14.77 11.97 4.18
N MET A 145 14.00 11.53 3.18
CA MET A 145 14.11 12.04 1.82
C MET A 145 13.55 13.47 1.74
N GLU A 146 14.44 14.45 1.59
CA GLU A 146 14.05 15.85 1.48
C GLU A 146 13.81 16.27 0.03
N ALA A 147 12.92 17.25 -0.16
CA ALA A 147 12.69 17.86 -1.45
C ALA A 147 13.96 18.61 -1.89
N TYR A 148 14.32 18.50 -3.17
CA TYR A 148 15.49 19.18 -3.71
C TYR A 148 15.38 20.71 -3.50
N PRO A 149 16.42 21.36 -2.93
CA PRO A 149 16.36 22.78 -2.58
C PRO A 149 16.17 23.66 -3.83
N GLY A 150 15.27 24.64 -3.75
CA GLY A 150 15.00 25.59 -4.82
C GLY A 150 13.90 25.21 -5.80
N ILE A 151 13.33 24.00 -5.71
CA ILE A 151 12.19 23.58 -6.53
C ILE A 151 10.92 23.56 -5.69
N LYS A 152 9.90 24.32 -6.12
CA LYS A 152 8.57 24.23 -5.51
C LYS A 152 7.94 22.87 -5.85
N PRO A 153 7.54 22.06 -4.85
CA PRO A 153 6.89 20.78 -5.11
C PRO A 153 5.60 20.99 -5.91
N ARG A 154 5.55 20.50 -7.15
CA ARG A 154 4.35 20.55 -7.98
C ARG A 154 3.50 19.32 -7.66
N VAL A 155 2.59 19.44 -6.70
CA VAL A 155 1.73 18.33 -6.22
C VAL A 155 1.01 17.63 -7.36
N PHE A 156 0.53 18.37 -8.36
CA PHE A 156 -0.12 17.75 -9.50
C PHE A 156 0.85 16.88 -10.32
N LEU A 157 2.03 17.41 -10.64
CA LEU A 157 2.97 16.80 -11.58
C LEU A 157 3.79 15.66 -10.94
N ASN A 158 4.15 15.82 -9.67
CA ASN A 158 5.02 14.90 -8.93
C ASN A 158 4.25 13.93 -8.02
N PHE A 159 2.92 14.04 -7.93
CA PHE A 159 2.13 13.17 -7.07
C PHE A 159 0.80 12.74 -7.71
N ILE A 160 -0.09 13.67 -8.06
CA ILE A 160 -1.42 13.31 -8.59
C ILE A 160 -1.33 12.63 -9.96
N LEU A 161 -0.54 13.18 -10.87
CA LEU A 161 -0.38 12.68 -12.24
C LEU A 161 0.23 11.26 -12.27
N PRO A 162 1.32 10.95 -11.55
CA PRO A 162 1.81 9.59 -11.37
C PRO A 162 0.74 8.60 -10.92
N VAL A 163 -0.08 8.95 -9.92
CA VAL A 163 -1.17 8.10 -9.44
C VAL A 163 -2.19 7.87 -10.55
N ILE A 164 -2.68 8.93 -11.20
CA ILE A 164 -3.65 8.82 -12.29
C ILE A 164 -3.10 7.97 -13.44
N MET A 165 -1.82 8.09 -13.78
CA MET A 165 -1.20 7.27 -14.83
C MET A 165 -1.18 5.78 -14.45
N ILE A 166 -0.79 5.44 -13.22
CA ILE A 166 -0.85 4.05 -12.73
C ILE A 166 -2.28 3.53 -12.84
N MET A 167 -3.27 4.31 -12.37
CA MET A 167 -4.69 3.93 -12.43
C MET A 167 -5.15 3.70 -13.87
N THR A 168 -4.82 4.62 -14.77
CA THR A 168 -5.30 4.59 -16.15
C THR A 168 -4.67 3.44 -16.94
N ILE A 169 -3.38 3.17 -16.74
CA ILE A 169 -2.67 2.06 -17.39
C ILE A 169 -3.15 0.72 -16.82
N ALA A 170 -3.26 0.60 -15.49
CA ALA A 170 -3.74 -0.63 -14.86
C ALA A 170 -5.18 -0.97 -15.26
N MET A 171 -6.09 0.01 -15.26
CA MET A 171 -7.47 -0.19 -15.70
C MET A 171 -7.56 -0.41 -17.22
N GLY A 172 -6.84 0.39 -18.01
CA GLY A 172 -6.85 0.28 -19.47
C GLY A 172 -6.36 -1.09 -19.95
N THR A 173 -5.29 -1.60 -19.35
CA THR A 173 -4.76 -2.95 -19.66
C THR A 173 -5.70 -4.05 -19.18
N TYR A 174 -6.37 -3.87 -18.03
CA TYR A 174 -7.41 -4.80 -17.59
C TYR A 174 -8.57 -4.88 -18.58
N PHE A 175 -9.09 -3.76 -19.09
CA PHE A 175 -10.20 -3.75 -20.05
C PHE A 175 -9.83 -4.29 -21.42
N THR A 176 -8.60 -4.04 -21.89
CA THR A 176 -8.15 -4.43 -23.24
C THR A 176 -7.55 -5.83 -23.29
N MET A 177 -6.74 -6.20 -22.29
CA MET A 177 -5.96 -7.44 -22.26
C MET A 177 -6.49 -8.47 -21.25
N LYS A 178 -7.58 -8.17 -20.54
CA LYS A 178 -8.14 -9.00 -19.45
C LYS A 178 -7.14 -9.33 -18.34
N SER A 179 -6.08 -8.54 -18.23
CA SER A 179 -5.01 -8.71 -17.25
C SER A 179 -4.49 -7.33 -16.85
N ALA A 180 -4.44 -7.06 -15.55
CA ALA A 180 -3.91 -5.80 -15.03
C ALA A 180 -2.38 -5.83 -15.09
N LYS A 181 -1.79 -5.08 -16.04
CA LYS A 181 -0.34 -4.97 -16.22
C LYS A 181 0.25 -3.92 -15.29
N THR A 182 0.18 -4.21 -13.98
CA THR A 182 0.59 -3.29 -12.92
C THR A 182 2.10 -3.03 -12.93
N MET A 183 2.93 -4.05 -13.17
CA MET A 183 4.39 -3.90 -13.22
C MET A 183 4.83 -2.94 -14.33
N GLU A 184 4.24 -3.08 -15.51
CA GLU A 184 4.51 -2.21 -16.65
C GLU A 184 4.05 -0.77 -16.40
N ALA A 185 2.90 -0.59 -15.72
CA ALA A 185 2.43 0.72 -15.29
C ALA A 185 3.43 1.41 -14.35
N PHE A 186 3.97 0.67 -13.36
CA PHE A 186 4.98 1.20 -12.45
C PHE A 186 6.26 1.58 -13.18
N LEU A 187 6.76 0.72 -14.08
CA LEU A 187 7.96 1.01 -14.87
C LEU A 187 7.79 2.30 -15.69
N PHE A 188 6.66 2.44 -16.36
CA PHE A 188 6.34 3.63 -17.15
C PHE A 188 6.32 4.90 -16.30
N VAL A 189 5.67 4.84 -15.13
CA VAL A 189 5.57 5.97 -14.20
C VAL A 189 6.94 6.33 -13.61
N THR A 190 7.79 5.36 -13.30
CA THR A 190 9.17 5.62 -12.86
C THR A 190 9.97 6.35 -13.94
N ILE A 191 9.89 5.90 -15.20
CA ILE A 191 10.56 6.58 -16.33
C ILE A 191 10.05 8.01 -16.50
N PHE A 192 8.73 8.20 -16.45
CA PHE A 192 8.12 9.52 -16.51
C PHE A 192 8.64 10.43 -15.38
N MET A 193 8.71 9.92 -14.14
CA MET A 193 9.18 10.69 -12.99
C MET A 193 10.65 11.10 -13.14
N VAL A 194 11.50 10.21 -13.65
CA VAL A 194 12.91 10.52 -13.96
C VAL A 194 13.01 11.66 -14.98
N ILE A 195 12.25 11.57 -16.08
CA ILE A 195 12.24 12.62 -17.11
C ILE A 195 11.69 13.93 -16.56
N SER A 196 10.60 13.87 -15.79
CA SER A 196 9.97 15.04 -15.18
C SER A 196 10.91 15.75 -14.21
N MET A 197 11.62 15.01 -13.36
CA MET A 197 12.62 15.56 -12.44
C MET A 197 13.80 16.19 -13.19
N TYR A 198 14.24 15.56 -14.29
CA TYR A 198 15.30 16.10 -15.13
C TYR A 198 14.89 17.42 -15.79
N ILE A 199 13.68 17.50 -16.35
CA ILE A 199 13.13 18.73 -16.95
C ILE A 199 12.92 19.84 -15.90
N GLN A 200 12.63 19.47 -14.64
CA GLN A 200 12.54 20.43 -13.53
C GLN A 200 13.90 20.99 -13.08
N GLY A 201 15.01 20.54 -13.67
CA GLY A 201 16.36 21.03 -13.40
C GLY A 201 17.08 20.30 -12.27
N ILE A 202 16.58 19.15 -11.83
CA ILE A 202 17.25 18.34 -10.80
C ILE A 202 18.49 17.66 -11.44
N PRO A 203 19.68 17.79 -10.86
CA PRO A 203 20.88 17.13 -11.37
C PRO A 203 20.69 15.61 -11.47
N PHE A 204 21.16 15.02 -12.56
CA PHE A 204 21.03 13.57 -12.79
C PHE A 204 21.58 12.72 -11.64
N LYS A 205 22.65 13.20 -10.97
CA LYS A 205 23.23 12.54 -9.79
C LYS A 205 22.25 12.43 -8.63
N GLU A 206 21.44 13.45 -8.39
CA GLU A 206 20.43 13.45 -7.32
C GLU A 206 19.24 12.56 -7.69
N ILE A 207 18.86 12.51 -8.97
CA ILE A 207 17.84 11.59 -9.47
C ILE A 207 18.31 10.13 -9.27
N MET A 208 19.56 9.82 -9.63
CA MET A 208 20.13 8.49 -9.41
C MET A 208 20.24 8.12 -7.93
N LYS A 209 20.64 9.07 -7.08
CA LYS A 209 20.63 8.88 -5.63
C LYS A 209 19.22 8.60 -5.11
N THR A 210 18.22 9.31 -5.62
CA THR A 210 16.81 9.12 -5.26
C THR A 210 16.33 7.69 -5.60
N ILE A 211 16.74 7.16 -6.75
CA ILE A 211 16.44 5.78 -7.13
C ILE A 211 17.13 4.79 -6.19
N ASP A 212 18.41 4.99 -5.89
CA ASP A 212 19.19 4.12 -4.99
C ASP A 212 18.61 4.09 -3.57
N ASP A 213 18.26 5.26 -3.03
CA ASP A 213 17.59 5.39 -1.72
C ASP A 213 16.22 4.69 -1.70
N GLY A 214 15.48 4.78 -2.82
CA GLY A 214 14.23 4.04 -3.01
C GLY A 214 14.40 2.52 -2.99
N ILE A 215 15.43 2.01 -3.68
CA ILE A 215 15.77 0.58 -3.69
C ILE A 215 16.18 0.13 -2.29
N LYS A 216 17.12 0.82 -1.64
CA LYS A 216 17.60 0.50 -0.28
C LYS A 216 16.48 0.42 0.73
N GLY A 217 15.56 1.38 0.71
CA GLY A 217 14.45 1.39 1.66
C GLY A 217 13.44 0.26 1.46
N ALA A 218 13.39 -0.37 0.28
CA ALA A 218 12.53 -1.52 -0.01
C ALA A 218 13.20 -2.88 0.30
N VAL A 219 14.54 -2.93 0.43
CA VAL A 219 15.30 -4.17 0.67
C VAL A 219 14.76 -4.98 1.86
N PRO A 220 14.49 -4.41 3.06
CA PRO A 220 14.04 -5.18 4.20
C PRO A 220 12.73 -5.95 3.94
N ALA A 221 11.77 -5.30 3.26
CA ALA A 221 10.49 -5.93 2.93
C ALA A 221 10.67 -7.07 1.92
N VAL A 222 11.51 -6.87 0.90
CA VAL A 222 11.82 -7.92 -0.10
C VAL A 222 12.53 -9.10 0.55
N SER A 223 13.46 -8.86 1.49
CA SER A 223 14.14 -9.92 2.24
C SER A 223 13.17 -10.77 3.06
N ILE A 224 12.19 -10.14 3.74
CA ILE A 224 11.16 -10.86 4.50
C ILE A 224 10.32 -11.73 3.57
N LEU A 225 9.88 -11.19 2.43
CA LEU A 225 9.10 -11.95 1.44
C LEU A 225 9.90 -13.14 0.87
N ALA A 226 11.18 -12.93 0.54
CA ALA A 226 12.05 -14.00 0.05
C ALA A 226 12.16 -15.16 1.06
N LEU A 227 12.34 -14.84 2.35
CA LEU A 227 12.38 -15.83 3.42
C LEU A 227 11.03 -16.52 3.64
N ALA A 228 9.92 -15.78 3.52
CA ALA A 228 8.58 -16.34 3.64
C ALA A 228 8.30 -17.41 2.55
N TYR A 229 8.78 -17.20 1.32
CA TYR A 229 8.69 -18.21 0.26
C TYR A 229 9.46 -19.49 0.60
N SER A 230 10.64 -19.38 1.19
CA SER A 230 11.41 -20.54 1.67
C SER A 230 10.64 -21.32 2.74
N VAL A 231 10.03 -20.62 3.71
CA VAL A 231 9.21 -21.24 4.77
C VAL A 231 7.97 -21.93 4.19
N ASN A 232 7.30 -21.31 3.21
CA ASN A 232 6.14 -21.89 2.53
C ASN A 232 6.51 -23.21 1.83
N ASN A 233 7.65 -23.26 1.12
CA ASN A 233 8.11 -24.48 0.48
C ASN A 233 8.42 -25.59 1.49
N ILE A 234 9.06 -25.28 2.62
CA ILE A 234 9.31 -26.26 3.68
C ILE A 234 7.99 -26.77 4.26
N SER A 235 7.03 -25.88 4.51
CA SER A 235 5.71 -26.23 5.07
C SER A 235 4.93 -27.17 4.15
N LYS A 236 5.02 -26.98 2.83
CA LYS A 236 4.44 -27.89 1.84
C LYS A 236 5.11 -29.27 1.86
N THR A 237 6.45 -29.32 1.92
CA THR A 237 7.20 -30.59 1.96
C THR A 237 6.92 -31.37 3.25
N MET A 238 6.72 -30.69 4.38
CA MET A 238 6.40 -31.31 5.67
C MET A 238 4.95 -31.77 5.79
N GLY A 239 4.08 -31.49 4.80
CA GLY A 239 2.66 -31.80 4.88
C GLY A 239 1.94 -31.05 6.01
N THR A 240 2.47 -29.89 6.44
CA THR A 240 1.96 -29.18 7.62
C THR A 240 0.47 -28.82 7.50
N ALA A 241 -0.01 -28.58 6.28
CA ALA A 241 -1.42 -28.31 5.98
C ALA A 241 -2.35 -29.50 6.32
N ASP A 242 -1.84 -30.73 6.34
CA ASP A 242 -2.62 -31.93 6.70
C ASP A 242 -2.80 -32.07 8.22
N TYR A 243 -1.99 -31.36 9.03
CA TYR A 243 -1.96 -31.47 10.49
C TYR A 243 -2.51 -30.22 11.21
N ILE A 244 -2.64 -29.09 10.52
CA ILE A 244 -3.13 -27.82 11.08
C ILE A 244 -4.43 -27.45 10.35
N VAL A 245 -5.56 -27.76 10.99
CA VAL A 245 -6.91 -27.27 10.65
C VAL A 245 -7.13 -25.92 11.31
#